data_AF-Q9GPT4-F1
#
_entry.id   AF-Q9GPT4-F1
#
_cell.length_a   1.000
_cell.length_b   1.000
_cell.length_c   1.000
_cell.angle_alpha   90.00
_cell.angle_beta   90.00
_cell.angle_gamma   90.00
#
_symmetry.space_group_name_H-M   'P 1'
#
loop_
_entity.id
_entity.type
_entity.pdbx_description
1 polymer ?
#
loop_
_entity_poly.entity_id
_entity_poly.type
_entity_poly.pdbx_seq_one_letter_code
_entity_poly.pdbx_strand_id
1 'polypeptide(L)'
;MEENKSIITTTVKSDKPIGSYENGEYLFWKVFNNKYLLNFIIYKIQTSEWEYYQDHYQIHAENRWKFKDVFSFDWLIINQQFPLLKNKIENNDFILFDKKS
;
A
#
# COMPACT_ATOMS: atom_id res chain seq x y z
N MET A 1 -5.10 0.10 61.63
CA MET A 1 -4.66 1.14 60.68
C MET A 1 -3.68 0.50 59.75
N GLU A 2 -4.13 0.07 58.59
CA GLU A 2 -3.24 -0.25 57.48
C GLU A 2 -3.98 0.17 56.21
N GLU A 3 -3.34 1.07 55.48
CA GLU A 3 -3.95 1.97 54.53
C GLU A 3 -4.35 1.27 53.23
N ASN A 4 -5.51 1.69 52.73
CA ASN A 4 -6.04 1.37 51.42
C ASN A 4 -4.99 1.55 50.31
N LYS A 5 -4.52 0.46 49.71
CA LYS A 5 -3.94 0.50 48.36
C LYS A 5 -5.06 0.25 47.35
N SER A 6 -5.77 1.32 47.05
CA SER A 6 -6.58 1.46 45.84
C SER A 6 -5.70 1.15 44.62
N ILE A 7 -5.87 -0.03 44.03
CA ILE A 7 -5.26 -0.38 42.75
C ILE A 7 -6.00 0.44 41.69
N ILE A 8 -5.42 1.58 41.34
CA ILE A 8 -5.88 2.39 40.21
C ILE A 8 -5.49 1.62 38.96
N THR A 9 -6.43 0.85 38.40
CA THR A 9 -6.32 0.35 37.03
C THR A 9 -6.48 1.52 36.08
N THR A 10 -5.40 2.27 35.88
CA THR A 10 -5.29 3.17 34.74
C THR A 10 -5.16 2.28 33.51
N THR A 11 -6.28 2.01 32.85
CA THR A 11 -6.27 1.61 31.44
C THR A 11 -5.47 2.66 30.69
N VAL A 12 -4.22 2.33 30.37
CA VAL A 12 -3.41 3.08 29.42
C VAL A 12 -4.19 3.02 28.11
N LYS A 13 -4.90 4.10 27.78
CA LYS A 13 -5.33 4.34 26.42
C LYS A 13 -4.04 4.35 25.61
N SER A 14 -3.89 3.36 24.74
CA SER A 14 -2.81 3.38 23.77
C SER A 14 -2.97 4.67 22.97
N ASP A 15 -2.04 5.60 23.12
CA ASP A 15 -1.92 6.78 22.27
C ASP A 15 -1.54 6.29 20.87
N LYS A 16 -2.56 5.86 20.13
CA LYS A 16 -2.45 5.52 18.71
C LYS A 16 -2.23 6.86 18.00
N PRO A 17 -1.20 7.00 17.15
CA PRO A 17 -1.00 8.25 16.43
C PRO A 17 -2.26 8.55 15.61
N ILE A 18 -2.94 9.65 15.94
CA ILE A 18 -4.07 10.18 15.18
C ILE A 18 -3.50 10.67 13.86
N GLY A 19 -3.55 9.79 12.87
CA GLY A 19 -3.01 10.04 11.55
C GLY A 19 -3.46 8.97 10.56
N SER A 20 -4.28 9.41 9.61
CA SER A 20 -4.30 9.01 8.19
C SER A 20 -5.31 7.98 7.63
N TYR A 21 -6.07 7.22 8.42
CA TYR A 21 -7.07 6.29 7.83
C TYR A 21 -8.46 6.91 7.63
N GLU A 22 -9.00 7.56 8.67
CA GLU A 22 -10.34 8.19 8.62
C GLU A 22 -10.42 9.28 7.54
N ASN A 23 -9.35 10.08 7.41
CA ASN A 23 -9.26 11.09 6.35
C ASN A 23 -9.19 10.48 4.96
N GLY A 24 -8.48 9.36 4.81
CA GLY A 24 -8.39 8.62 3.54
C GLY A 24 -9.74 8.06 3.13
N GLU A 25 -10.45 7.42 4.06
CA GLU A 25 -11.78 6.86 3.83
C GLU A 25 -12.83 7.95 3.55
N TYR A 26 -12.81 9.05 4.32
CA TYR A 26 -13.68 10.20 4.07
C TYR A 26 -13.46 10.80 2.68
N LEU A 27 -12.20 11.00 2.29
CA LEU A 27 -11.86 11.51 0.95
C LEU A 27 -12.23 10.51 -0.14
N PHE A 28 -12.03 9.21 0.08
CA PHE A 28 -12.44 8.16 -0.84
C PHE A 28 -13.93 8.22 -1.11
N TRP A 29 -14.78 8.25 -0.07
CA TRP A 29 -16.23 8.34 -0.25
C TRP A 29 -16.68 9.66 -0.86
N LYS A 30 -15.98 10.76 -0.57
CA LYS A 30 -16.25 12.06 -1.19
C LYS A 30 -15.99 12.06 -2.70
N VAL A 31 -14.95 11.36 -3.15
CA VAL A 31 -14.62 11.20 -4.58
C VAL A 31 -15.55 10.18 -5.23
N PHE A 32 -15.78 9.03 -4.61
CA PHE A 32 -16.58 7.93 -5.16
C PHE A 32 -18.05 8.29 -5.35
N ASN A 33 -18.63 9.06 -4.42
CA ASN A 33 -20.00 9.55 -4.54
C ASN A 33 -20.15 10.74 -5.50
N ASN A 34 -19.05 11.40 -5.86
CA ASN A 34 -19.08 12.47 -6.85
C ASN A 34 -19.03 11.88 -8.26
N LYS A 35 -20.21 11.78 -8.90
CA LYS A 35 -20.37 11.21 -10.25
C LYS A 35 -19.41 11.80 -11.28
N TYR A 36 -19.15 13.10 -11.23
CA TYR A 36 -18.22 13.75 -12.16
C TYR A 36 -16.79 13.28 -11.95
N LEU A 37 -16.30 13.32 -10.71
CA LEU A 37 -14.94 12.89 -10.39
C LEU A 37 -14.74 11.40 -10.67
N LEU A 38 -15.71 10.56 -10.32
CA LEU A 38 -15.66 9.14 -10.63
C LEU A 38 -15.60 8.88 -12.14
N ASN A 39 -16.47 9.52 -12.92
CA ASN A 39 -16.46 9.39 -14.38
C ASN A 39 -15.16 9.92 -14.99
N PHE A 40 -14.59 11.00 -14.44
CA PHE A 40 -13.32 11.54 -14.89
C PHE A 40 -12.15 10.60 -14.59
N ILE A 41 -12.14 9.97 -13.41
CA ILE A 41 -11.14 8.94 -13.06
C ILE A 41 -11.25 7.75 -14.03
N ILE A 42 -12.46 7.25 -14.28
CA ILE A 42 -12.68 6.14 -15.22
C ILE A 42 -12.26 6.55 -16.63
N TYR A 43 -12.63 7.75 -17.08
CA TYR A 43 -12.21 8.30 -18.36
C TYR A 43 -10.68 8.34 -18.44
N LYS A 44 -10.00 8.86 -17.41
CA LYS A 44 -8.54 8.88 -17.37
C LYS A 44 -7.94 7.50 -17.40
N ILE A 45 -8.51 6.50 -16.72
CA ILE A 45 -8.04 5.11 -16.80
C ILE A 45 -8.23 4.53 -18.21
N GLN A 46 -9.30 4.91 -18.91
CA GLN A 46 -9.61 4.44 -20.26
C GLN A 46 -8.80 5.17 -21.35
N THR A 47 -8.52 6.45 -21.17
CA THR A 47 -7.85 7.30 -22.18
C THR A 47 -6.37 7.53 -21.91
N SER A 48 -5.90 7.30 -20.69
CA SER A 48 -4.45 7.21 -20.48
C SER A 48 -3.99 5.98 -21.25
N GLU A 49 -3.05 6.19 -22.16
CA GLU A 49 -2.48 5.11 -22.94
C GLU A 49 -1.97 4.04 -21.97
N TRP A 50 -2.45 2.81 -22.17
CA TRP A 50 -1.74 1.63 -21.69
C TRP A 50 -0.35 1.65 -22.31
N GLU A 51 0.66 1.02 -21.69
CA GLU A 51 1.98 0.89 -22.31
C GLU A 51 1.79 0.43 -23.77
N TYR A 52 2.09 1.34 -24.70
CA TYR A 52 1.84 1.10 -26.11
C TYR A 52 2.98 0.25 -26.63
N TYR A 53 2.82 -1.06 -26.50
CA TYR A 53 3.76 -2.01 -27.08
C TYR A 53 3.73 -1.86 -28.59
N GLN A 54 4.83 -1.37 -29.17
CA GLN A 54 4.98 -1.21 -30.61
C GLN A 54 4.93 -2.55 -31.35
N ASP A 55 5.21 -3.64 -30.63
CA ASP A 55 5.20 -5.00 -31.13
C ASP A 55 4.50 -5.94 -30.14
N HIS A 56 3.56 -6.76 -30.64
CA HIS A 56 2.88 -7.79 -29.87
C HIS A 56 3.82 -8.78 -29.17
N TYR A 57 5.03 -9.00 -29.70
CA TYR A 57 6.03 -9.81 -29.03
C TYR A 57 6.39 -9.24 -27.66
N GLN A 58 6.34 -7.92 -27.45
CA GLN A 58 6.65 -7.26 -26.18
C GLN A 58 5.61 -7.53 -25.09
N ILE A 59 4.45 -8.09 -25.43
CA ILE A 59 3.43 -8.49 -24.44
C ILE A 59 3.87 -9.83 -23.84
N HIS A 60 4.31 -9.80 -22.58
CA HIS A 60 4.70 -11.00 -21.86
C HIS A 60 3.90 -11.12 -20.56
N ALA A 61 3.78 -12.34 -20.02
CA ALA A 61 3.13 -12.56 -18.72
C ALA A 61 3.79 -11.75 -17.59
N GLU A 62 5.09 -11.48 -17.72
CA GLU A 62 5.89 -10.72 -16.76
C GLU A 62 5.55 -9.22 -16.72
N ASN A 63 5.00 -8.65 -17.80
CA ASN A 63 4.53 -7.26 -17.82
C ASN A 63 3.35 -7.03 -16.86
N ARG A 64 2.69 -8.11 -16.43
CA ARG A 64 1.55 -8.10 -15.51
C ARG A 64 1.85 -8.93 -14.27
N TRP A 65 2.85 -8.52 -13.50
CA TRP A 65 3.02 -9.04 -12.15
C TRP A 65 2.18 -8.28 -11.14
N LYS A 66 1.41 -9.03 -10.35
CA LYS A 66 0.74 -8.44 -9.18
C LYS A 66 1.79 -8.15 -8.14
N PHE A 67 1.63 -7.05 -7.42
CA PHE A 67 2.53 -6.68 -6.33
C PHE A 67 2.75 -7.79 -5.29
N LYS A 68 1.72 -8.59 -5.01
CA LYS A 68 1.81 -9.75 -4.11
C LYS A 68 2.77 -10.84 -4.60
N ASP A 69 3.04 -10.91 -5.90
CA ASP A 69 3.87 -11.92 -6.54
C ASP A 69 5.34 -11.43 -6.72
N VAL A 70 5.63 -10.17 -6.36
CA VAL A 70 6.98 -9.62 -6.36
C VAL A 70 7.64 -9.90 -5.02
N PHE A 71 8.62 -10.81 -5.00
CA PHE A 71 9.34 -11.19 -3.78
C PHE A 71 10.81 -10.75 -3.78
N SER A 72 11.40 -10.50 -4.95
CA SER A 72 12.84 -10.20 -5.07
C SER A 72 13.18 -8.85 -4.46
N PHE A 73 14.04 -8.86 -3.44
CA PHE A 73 14.60 -7.64 -2.86
C PHE A 73 15.42 -6.86 -3.88
N ASP A 74 16.31 -7.54 -4.60
CA ASP A 74 17.17 -6.92 -5.62
C ASP A 74 16.34 -6.19 -6.68
N TRP A 75 15.27 -6.81 -7.16
CA TRP A 75 14.37 -6.19 -8.12
C TRP A 75 13.71 -4.92 -7.57
N LEU A 76 13.25 -4.92 -6.32
CA LEU A 76 12.63 -3.76 -5.68
C LEU A 76 13.63 -2.59 -5.56
N ILE A 77 14.89 -2.88 -5.24
CA ILE A 77 15.95 -1.86 -5.12
C ILE A 77 16.34 -1.31 -6.50
N ILE A 78 16.58 -2.18 -7.49
CA ILE A 78 16.97 -1.77 -8.86
C ILE A 78 15.90 -0.88 -9.49
N ASN A 79 14.62 -1.19 -9.28
CA ASN A 79 13.50 -0.42 -9.81
C ASN A 79 13.06 0.75 -8.89
N GLN A 80 13.81 1.05 -7.82
CA GLN A 80 13.55 2.15 -6.87
C GLN A 80 12.15 2.09 -6.23
N GLN A 81 11.62 0.89 -6.03
CA GLN A 81 10.28 0.63 -5.50
C GLN A 81 10.27 0.68 -3.96
N PHE A 82 10.83 1.73 -3.37
CA PHE A 82 10.97 1.86 -1.91
C PHE A 82 9.63 1.91 -1.15
N PRO A 83 8.57 2.60 -1.63
CA PRO A 83 7.28 2.58 -0.95
C PRO A 83 6.67 1.18 -0.86
N LEU A 84 6.85 0.39 -1.92
CA LEU A 84 6.38 -0.99 -2.01
C LEU A 84 7.17 -1.91 -1.08
N LEU A 85 8.50 -1.76 -1.02
CA LEU A 85 9.34 -2.48 -0.07
C LEU A 85 8.94 -2.18 1.37
N LYS A 86 8.74 -0.90 1.71
CA LYS A 86 8.28 -0.49 3.04
C LYS A 86 6.94 -1.15 3.39
N ASN A 87 5.99 -1.14 2.45
CA ASN A 87 4.68 -1.77 2.66
C ASN A 87 4.80 -3.28 2.93
N LYS A 88 5.69 -4.00 2.24
CA LYS A 88 5.96 -5.42 2.52
C LYS A 88 6.50 -5.64 3.93
N ILE A 89 7.45 -4.82 4.35
CA ILE A 89 8.04 -4.90 5.70
C ILE A 89 6.98 -4.64 6.78
N GLU A 90 6.15 -3.60 6.60
CA GLU A 90 5.08 -3.25 7.55
C GLU A 90 4.01 -4.35 7.68
N ASN A 91 3.73 -5.06 6.59
CA ASN A 91 2.76 -6.16 6.56
C ASN A 91 3.38 -7.54 6.83
N ASN A 92 4.69 -7.61 7.11
CA ASN A 92 5.44 -8.85 7.32
C ASN A 92 5.31 -9.84 6.14
N ASP A 93 5.28 -9.30 4.92
CA ASP A 93 5.26 -10.07 3.67
C ASP A 93 6.61 -10.76 3.42
N PHE A 94 6.58 -11.88 2.69
CA PHE A 94 7.79 -12.57 2.28
C PHE A 94 8.62 -11.73 1.30
N ILE A 95 9.93 -11.64 1.56
CA ILE A 95 10.92 -10.99 0.70
C ILE A 95 12.09 -11.95 0.53
N LEU A 96 12.44 -12.23 -0.72
CA LEU A 96 13.58 -13.07 -1.09
C LEU A 96 14.84 -12.22 -1.19
N PHE A 97 15.83 -12.57 -0.38
CA PHE A 97 17.19 -12.05 -0.47
C PHE A 97 18.06 -13.12 -1.11
N ASP A 98 18.44 -12.91 -2.35
CA ASP A 98 19.38 -13.82 -3.01
C ASP A 98 20.80 -13.34 -2.70
N LYS A 99 21.55 -14.13 -1.94
CA LYS A 99 22.95 -13.80 -1.69
C LYS A 99 23.73 -14.17 -2.93
N LYS A 100 24.10 -13.19 -3.76
CA LYS A 100 25.15 -13.40 -4.77
C LYS A 100 26.38 -13.94 -4.03
N SER A 101 26.68 -15.22 -4.30
CA SER A 101 27.86 -15.92 -3.78
C SER A 101 29.13 -15.33 -4.38
#